data_AF-A0A317Y9R5-F1
#
_entry.id   AF-A0A317Y9R5-F1
#
_cell.length_a   1.000
_cell.length_b   1.000
_cell.length_c   1.000
_cell.angle_alpha   90.00
_cell.angle_beta   90.00
_cell.angle_gamma   90.00
#
_symmetry.space_group_name_H-M   'P 1'
#
loop_
_entity.id
_entity.type
_entity.pdbx_description
1 polymer ?
#
loop_
_entity_poly.entity_id
_entity_poly.type
_entity_poly.pdbx_seq_one_letter_code
_entity_poly.pdbx_strand_id
1 'polypeptide(L)'
;MWRATSIWKQMFDMEALPPTLTSASEQPPLYDGTTRLYMSYVCPYAQRAWITRNYKGLQEKIKLVPMNMADKPGWYKEVYPNNQVPSLEHNKRVIGESLDLIKYIDSNFDGPKLTITDDPERQRFAEELLGYSDAFNRALLDALRSEGPMTTEAGKN
;
A
#
# COMPACT_ATOMS: atom_id res chain seq x y z
N MET A 1 40.02 9.60 8.64
CA MET A 1 39.21 8.89 9.65
C MET A 1 37.74 9.33 9.60
N TRP A 2 37.03 9.19 8.46
CA TRP A 2 35.67 9.77 8.25
C TRP A 2 34.76 8.86 7.38
N ARG A 3 34.64 7.57 7.71
CA ARG A 3 33.73 6.65 6.99
C ARG A 3 32.81 5.80 7.88
N ALA A 4 32.82 6.01 9.19
CA ALA A 4 32.00 5.20 10.09
C ALA A 4 30.58 5.76 10.32
N THR A 5 30.29 7.04 10.05
CA THR A 5 28.96 7.63 10.37
C THR A 5 27.89 7.37 9.32
N SER A 6 28.25 7.04 8.09
CA SER A 6 27.28 6.90 6.98
C SER A 6 26.46 5.61 7.05
N ILE A 7 27.07 4.51 7.51
CA ILE A 7 26.41 3.18 7.49
C ILE A 7 25.40 3.05 8.63
N TRP A 8 25.70 3.62 9.80
CA TRP A 8 24.81 3.57 10.97
C TRP A 8 23.60 4.49 10.84
N LYS A 9 23.75 5.64 10.17
CA LYS A 9 22.61 6.50 9.82
C LYS A 9 21.62 5.79 8.89
N GLN A 10 22.14 4.96 7.98
CA GLN A 10 21.35 4.19 7.03
C GLN A 10 20.68 2.94 7.64
N MET A 11 21.15 2.45 8.80
CA MET A 11 20.63 1.25 9.47
C MET A 11 19.48 1.52 10.46
N PHE A 12 19.26 2.77 10.91
CA PHE A 12 18.31 3.03 12.00
C PHE A 12 17.52 4.36 11.91
N ASP A 13 17.44 5.00 10.75
CA ASP A 13 16.38 6.01 10.53
C ASP A 13 15.05 5.28 10.28
N MET A 14 14.44 4.77 11.36
CA MET A 14 13.06 4.32 11.32
C MET A 14 12.18 5.51 10.94
N GLU A 15 11.51 5.42 9.79
CA GLU A 15 10.53 6.41 9.38
C GLU A 15 9.45 6.55 10.47
N ALA A 16 9.26 7.78 10.96
CA ALA A 16 8.15 8.10 11.84
C ALA A 16 6.83 7.96 11.05
N LEU A 17 5.99 7.01 11.45
CA LEU A 17 4.72 6.77 10.79
C LEU A 17 3.72 7.89 11.10
N PRO A 18 3.10 8.52 10.08
CA PRO A 18 2.11 9.57 10.30
C PRO A 18 0.84 9.04 11.00
N PRO A 19 0.11 9.88 11.73
CA PRO A 19 -1.13 9.48 12.37
C PRO A 19 -2.21 9.17 11.32
N THR A 20 -3.08 8.21 11.65
CA THR A 20 -4.24 7.83 10.83
C THR A 20 -5.27 8.96 10.80
N LEU A 21 -5.64 9.42 9.60
CA LEU A 21 -6.68 10.42 9.39
C LEU A 21 -8.09 9.82 9.53
N THR A 22 -9.00 10.63 10.07
CA THR A 22 -10.40 10.29 10.35
C THR A 22 -11.37 11.28 9.68
N SER A 23 -12.68 11.10 9.86
CA SER A 23 -13.71 12.05 9.38
C SER A 23 -13.48 13.50 9.82
N ALA A 24 -12.85 13.72 10.97
CA ALA A 24 -12.53 15.04 11.50
C ALA A 24 -11.23 15.65 10.95
N SER A 25 -10.46 14.89 10.16
CA SER A 25 -9.16 15.34 9.65
C SER A 25 -9.30 16.20 8.40
N GLU A 26 -8.53 17.29 8.35
CA GLU A 26 -8.45 18.15 7.17
C GLU A 26 -7.79 17.44 5.98
N GLN A 27 -8.17 17.87 4.77
CA GLN A 27 -7.58 17.36 3.55
C GLN A 27 -6.14 17.85 3.40
N PRO A 28 -5.16 16.97 3.13
CA PRO A 28 -3.84 17.40 2.69
C PRO A 28 -3.91 18.23 1.39
N PRO A 29 -2.96 19.15 1.14
CA PRO A 29 -2.90 19.86 -0.12
C PRO A 29 -2.90 18.89 -1.31
N LEU A 30 -3.78 19.12 -2.29
CA LEU A 30 -3.88 18.26 -3.47
C LEU A 30 -3.13 18.89 -4.65
N TYR A 31 -2.34 18.08 -5.36
CA TYR A 31 -1.58 18.47 -6.54
C TYR A 31 -0.57 19.62 -6.31
N ASP A 32 -0.04 19.69 -5.10
CA ASP A 32 1.02 20.63 -4.68
C ASP A 32 2.43 20.20 -5.13
N GLY A 33 2.54 19.07 -5.82
CA GLY A 33 3.81 18.47 -6.26
C GLY A 33 4.34 17.37 -5.32
N THR A 34 3.75 17.20 -4.14
CA THR A 34 4.10 16.08 -3.24
C THR A 34 3.45 14.80 -3.74
N THR A 35 4.23 13.71 -3.82
CA THR A 35 3.68 12.39 -4.12
C THR A 35 3.11 11.77 -2.84
N ARG A 36 1.85 11.34 -2.87
CA ARG A 36 1.15 10.79 -1.69
C ARG A 36 0.58 9.41 -1.98
N LEU A 37 0.82 8.47 -1.08
CA LEU A 37 0.18 7.16 -1.05
C LEU A 37 -0.94 7.20 -0.01
N TYR A 38 -2.18 7.30 -0.46
CA TYR A 38 -3.37 7.14 0.37
C TYR A 38 -3.56 5.67 0.68
N MET A 39 -3.58 5.33 1.97
CA MET A 39 -3.52 3.94 2.41
C MET A 39 -4.23 3.73 3.75
N SER A 40 -4.34 2.47 4.18
CA SER A 40 -4.75 2.12 5.54
C SER A 40 -3.79 1.08 6.09
N TYR A 41 -3.31 1.25 7.33
CA TYR A 41 -2.25 0.40 7.91
C TYR A 41 -2.61 -1.09 7.97
N VAL A 42 -3.90 -1.40 8.00
CA VAL A 42 -4.41 -2.78 8.07
C VAL A 42 -4.84 -3.33 6.71
N CYS A 43 -4.75 -2.55 5.63
CA CYS A 43 -5.22 -2.96 4.30
C CYS A 43 -4.15 -3.79 3.56
N PRO A 44 -4.40 -5.07 3.23
CA PRO A 44 -3.42 -5.90 2.54
C PRO A 44 -3.15 -5.43 1.10
N TYR A 45 -4.14 -4.87 0.43
CA TYR A 45 -3.95 -4.27 -0.91
C TYR A 45 -3.04 -3.04 -0.85
N ALA A 46 -3.20 -2.20 0.18
CA ALA A 46 -2.36 -1.02 0.34
C ALA A 46 -0.93 -1.38 0.77
N GLN A 47 -0.79 -2.47 1.54
CA GLN A 47 0.50 -3.00 1.94
C GLN A 47 1.38 -3.38 0.74
N ARG A 48 0.79 -3.83 -0.39
CA ARG A 48 1.54 -4.09 -1.64
C ARG A 48 2.33 -2.85 -2.08
N ALA A 49 1.64 -1.72 -2.24
CA ALA A 49 2.26 -0.45 -2.65
C ALA A 49 3.24 0.09 -1.59
N TRP A 50 2.93 -0.10 -0.29
CA TRP A 50 3.82 0.33 0.79
C TRP A 50 5.13 -0.48 0.84
N ILE A 51 5.06 -1.80 0.65
CA ILE A 51 6.24 -2.67 0.55
C ILE A 51 7.10 -2.26 -0.64
N THR A 52 6.49 -2.07 -1.82
CA THR A 52 7.18 -1.59 -3.03
C THR A 52 7.91 -0.28 -2.78
N ARG A 53 7.23 0.71 -2.17
CA ARG A 53 7.82 1.99 -1.77
C ARG A 53 9.05 1.80 -0.88
N ASN A 54 8.94 0.99 0.17
CA ASN A 54 10.02 0.81 1.15
C ASN A 54 11.21 0.06 0.55
N TYR A 55 10.96 -1.00 -0.21
CA TYR A 55 12.01 -1.77 -0.87
C TYR A 55 12.80 -0.94 -1.87
N LYS A 56 12.11 -0.03 -2.58
CA LYS A 56 12.76 0.90 -3.52
C LYS A 56 13.46 2.09 -2.86
N GLY A 57 13.38 2.23 -1.53
CA GLY A 57 13.99 3.35 -0.81
C GLY A 57 13.27 4.69 -1.03
N LEU A 58 11.95 4.66 -1.27
CA LEU A 58 11.16 5.83 -1.68
C LEU A 58 10.46 6.53 -0.51
N GLN A 59 10.91 6.32 0.73
CA GLN A 59 10.27 6.85 1.93
C GLN A 59 10.20 8.38 1.93
N GLU A 60 11.27 9.03 1.48
CA GLU A 60 11.32 10.49 1.39
C GLU A 60 10.50 11.05 0.23
N LYS A 61 10.40 10.30 -0.88
CA LYS A 61 9.74 10.72 -2.14
C LYS A 61 8.22 10.53 -2.11
N ILE A 62 7.74 9.43 -1.51
CA ILE A 62 6.31 9.09 -1.45
C ILE A 62 5.87 9.23 0.01
N LYS A 63 5.00 10.19 0.32
CA LYS A 63 4.49 10.38 1.68
C LYS A 63 3.28 9.49 1.94
N LEU A 64 3.22 8.88 3.11
CA LEU A 64 2.05 8.08 3.52
C LEU A 64 0.93 9.01 3.99
N VAL A 65 -0.29 8.72 3.56
CA VAL A 65 -1.53 9.33 4.06
C VAL A 65 -2.43 8.20 4.56
N PRO A 66 -2.19 7.69 5.78
CA PRO A 66 -2.99 6.63 6.36
C PRO A 66 -4.37 7.14 6.75
N MET A 67 -5.42 6.38 6.47
CA MET A 67 -6.80 6.71 6.82
C MET A 67 -7.49 5.55 7.53
N ASN A 68 -8.41 5.91 8.44
CA ASN A 68 -9.30 4.95 9.06
C ASN A 68 -10.42 4.63 8.07
N MET A 69 -10.50 3.38 7.61
CA MET A 69 -11.51 2.98 6.64
C MET A 69 -12.92 2.88 7.24
N ALA A 70 -13.04 2.72 8.57
CA ALA A 70 -14.31 2.71 9.30
C ALA A 70 -14.82 4.13 9.65
N ASP A 71 -13.90 5.09 9.78
CA ASP A 71 -14.19 6.50 10.08
C ASP A 71 -13.47 7.40 9.07
N LYS A 72 -13.86 7.28 7.81
CA LYS A 72 -13.10 7.80 6.67
C LYS A 72 -13.33 9.31 6.48
N PRO A 73 -12.29 10.09 6.16
CA PRO A 73 -12.45 11.49 5.75
C PRO A 73 -13.40 11.65 4.55
N GLY A 74 -14.38 12.55 4.66
CA GLY A 74 -15.40 12.76 3.61
C GLY A 74 -14.81 13.26 2.29
N TRP A 75 -13.75 14.07 2.37
CA TRP A 75 -13.04 14.64 1.21
C TRP A 75 -12.35 13.59 0.34
N TYR A 76 -12.07 12.37 0.86
CA TYR A 76 -11.29 11.39 0.11
C TYR A 76 -12.01 10.92 -1.16
N LYS A 77 -13.35 10.92 -1.16
CA LYS A 77 -14.14 10.59 -2.37
C LYS A 77 -13.94 11.61 -3.49
N GLU A 78 -13.62 12.86 -3.15
CA GLU A 78 -13.32 13.91 -4.13
C GLU A 78 -11.90 13.77 -4.69
N VAL A 79 -10.96 13.31 -3.86
CA VAL A 79 -9.59 12.99 -4.27
C VAL A 79 -9.54 11.74 -5.15
N TYR A 80 -10.26 10.69 -4.76
CA TYR A 80 -10.32 9.42 -5.48
C TYR A 80 -11.77 8.89 -5.52
N PRO A 81 -12.49 9.01 -6.66
CA PRO A 81 -13.91 8.68 -6.77
C PRO A 81 -14.31 7.26 -6.38
N ASN A 82 -13.43 6.27 -6.61
CA ASN A 82 -13.68 4.88 -6.21
C ASN A 82 -13.71 4.71 -4.67
N ASN A 83 -13.22 5.71 -3.92
CA ASN A 83 -13.27 5.79 -2.47
C ASN A 83 -12.64 4.56 -1.79
N GLN A 84 -11.63 3.97 -2.42
CA GLN A 84 -10.90 2.79 -1.97
C GLN A 84 -9.42 3.12 -1.76
N VAL A 85 -8.72 2.28 -0.99
CA VAL A 85 -7.26 2.34 -0.84
C VAL A 85 -6.66 1.01 -1.34
N PRO A 86 -5.42 1.01 -1.86
CA PRO A 86 -4.54 2.17 -2.02
C PRO A 86 -4.92 3.07 -3.20
N SER A 87 -4.51 4.34 -3.12
CA SER A 87 -4.39 5.21 -4.29
C SER A 87 -3.12 6.06 -4.21
N LEU A 88 -2.51 6.36 -5.35
CA LEU A 88 -1.27 7.13 -5.46
C LEU A 88 -1.54 8.44 -6.20
N GLU A 89 -1.33 9.56 -5.51
CA GLU A 89 -1.24 10.87 -6.12
C GLU A 89 0.17 11.11 -6.64
N HIS A 90 0.31 11.28 -7.95
CA HIS A 90 1.56 11.61 -8.61
C HIS A 90 1.28 12.34 -9.92
N ASN A 91 2.09 13.35 -10.27
CA ASN A 91 1.98 14.10 -11.54
C ASN A 91 0.55 14.60 -11.84
N LYS A 92 -0.10 15.20 -10.84
CA LYS A 92 -1.47 15.76 -10.93
C LYS A 92 -2.54 14.74 -11.30
N ARG A 93 -2.33 13.47 -10.95
CA ARG A 93 -3.28 12.38 -11.15
C ARG A 93 -3.32 11.51 -9.91
N VAL A 94 -4.47 10.88 -9.67
CA VAL A 94 -4.62 9.84 -8.65
C VAL A 94 -4.89 8.51 -9.34
N ILE A 95 -4.03 7.53 -9.07
CA ILE A 95 -4.04 6.20 -9.67
C ILE A 95 -4.47 5.20 -8.59
N GLY A 96 -5.34 4.27 -8.93
CA GLY A 96 -5.78 3.20 -8.02
C GLY A 96 -5.21 1.83 -8.41
N GLU A 97 -5.85 0.77 -7.92
CA GLU A 97 -5.53 -0.63 -8.18
C GLU A 97 -4.14 -1.06 -7.69
N SER A 98 -4.11 -1.87 -6.62
CA SER A 98 -2.86 -2.20 -5.92
C SER A 98 -1.78 -2.84 -6.79
N LEU A 99 -2.16 -3.68 -7.78
CA LEU A 99 -1.21 -4.32 -8.70
C LEU A 99 -0.68 -3.32 -9.76
N ASP A 100 -1.51 -2.39 -10.20
CA ASP A 100 -1.08 -1.34 -11.12
C ASP A 100 -0.16 -0.34 -10.42
N LEU A 101 -0.42 -0.03 -9.14
CA LEU A 101 0.44 0.84 -8.36
C LEU A 101 1.85 0.28 -8.17
N ILE A 102 2.01 -1.02 -7.88
CA ILE A 102 3.36 -1.59 -7.73
C ILE A 102 4.15 -1.54 -9.04
N LYS A 103 3.49 -1.77 -10.18
CA LYS A 103 4.10 -1.67 -11.52
C LYS A 103 4.43 -0.22 -11.87
N TYR A 104 3.52 0.70 -11.56
CA TYR A 104 3.70 2.12 -11.79
C TYR A 104 4.86 2.67 -10.98
N ILE A 105 4.94 2.35 -9.69
CA ILE A 105 6.04 2.78 -8.82
C ILE A 105 7.37 2.20 -9.32
N ASP A 106 7.41 0.92 -9.71
CA ASP A 106 8.66 0.31 -10.21
C ASP A 106 9.15 0.92 -11.53
N SER A 107 8.23 1.37 -12.37
CA SER A 107 8.53 1.95 -13.68
C SER A 107 8.85 3.45 -13.65
N ASN A 108 8.28 4.21 -12.71
CA ASN A 108 8.33 5.68 -12.72
C ASN A 108 9.20 6.30 -11.61
N PHE A 109 9.72 5.49 -10.69
CA PHE A 109 10.61 5.95 -9.62
C PHE A 109 11.93 5.19 -9.63
N ASP A 110 12.98 5.86 -9.17
CA ASP A 110 14.30 5.27 -8.96
C ASP A 110 14.28 4.14 -7.92
N GLY A 111 15.43 3.49 -7.74
CA GLY A 111 15.64 2.40 -6.80
C GLY A 111 15.75 1.04 -7.50
N PRO A 112 15.99 -0.05 -6.73
CA PRO A 112 16.10 -1.39 -7.28
C PRO A 112 14.87 -1.76 -8.10
N LYS A 113 15.09 -2.43 -9.24
CA LYS A 113 14.00 -2.95 -10.09
C LYS A 113 13.37 -4.17 -9.43
N LEU A 114 12.05 -4.23 -9.46
CA LEU A 114 11.27 -5.34 -8.91
C LEU A 114 10.80 -6.30 -9.99
N THR A 115 10.58 -5.80 -11.21
CA THR A 115 10.23 -6.62 -12.36
C THR A 115 11.43 -7.40 -12.89
N ILE A 116 11.18 -8.63 -13.32
CA ILE A 116 12.13 -9.45 -14.07
C ILE A 116 12.22 -8.89 -15.49
N THR A 117 13.43 -8.49 -15.91
CA THR A 117 13.64 -7.82 -17.22
C THR A 117 14.56 -8.60 -18.16
N ASP A 118 15.26 -9.61 -17.67
CA ASP A 118 16.26 -10.39 -18.38
C ASP A 118 15.75 -11.73 -18.92
N ASP A 119 14.58 -12.19 -18.44
CA ASP A 119 13.97 -13.47 -18.80
C ASP A 119 12.47 -13.30 -19.12
N PRO A 120 12.08 -13.34 -20.42
CA PRO A 120 10.69 -13.17 -20.84
C PRO A 120 9.73 -14.26 -20.31
N GLU A 121 10.20 -15.50 -20.14
CA GLU A 121 9.35 -16.59 -19.64
C GLU A 121 9.05 -16.39 -18.16
N ARG A 122 10.06 -16.02 -17.37
CA ARG A 122 9.87 -15.68 -15.96
C ARG A 122 9.02 -14.43 -15.77
N GLN A 123 9.19 -13.43 -16.63
CA GLN A 123 8.36 -12.23 -16.61
C GLN A 123 6.89 -12.59 -16.84
N ARG A 124 6.60 -13.41 -17.86
CA ARG A 124 5.25 -13.89 -18.13
C ARG A 124 4.68 -14.68 -16.94
N PHE A 125 5.45 -15.59 -16.36
CA PHE A 125 5.01 -16.38 -15.22
C PHE A 125 4.72 -15.50 -13.99
N ALA A 126 5.53 -14.47 -13.74
CA ALA A 126 5.28 -13.50 -12.67
C ALA A 126 3.95 -12.74 -12.88
N GLU A 127 3.65 -12.32 -14.11
CA GLU A 127 2.38 -11.69 -14.45
C GLU A 127 1.18 -12.63 -14.26
N GLU A 128 1.32 -13.88 -14.68
CA GLU A 128 0.29 -14.91 -14.44
C GLU A 128 0.05 -15.12 -12.93
N LEU A 129 1.12 -15.27 -12.12
CA LEU A 129 1.03 -15.41 -10.66
C LEU A 129 0.34 -14.22 -9.98
N LEU A 130 0.68 -12.99 -10.37
CA LEU A 130 0.02 -11.79 -9.84
C LEU A 130 -1.47 -11.77 -10.21
N GLY A 131 -1.82 -12.18 -11.43
CA GLY A 131 -3.20 -12.31 -11.89
C GLY A 131 -4.03 -13.32 -11.08
N TYR A 132 -3.42 -14.39 -10.56
CA TYR A 132 -4.09 -15.35 -9.68
C TYR A 132 -4.40 -14.80 -8.27
N SER A 133 -3.79 -13.69 -7.86
CA SER A 133 -3.90 -13.19 -6.48
C SER A 133 -5.33 -12.85 -6.07
N ASP A 134 -6.18 -12.37 -6.98
CA ASP A 134 -7.58 -12.07 -6.69
C ASP A 134 -8.42 -13.34 -6.48
N ALA A 135 -8.16 -14.38 -7.28
CA ALA A 135 -8.82 -15.67 -7.10
C ALA A 135 -8.45 -16.29 -5.75
N PHE A 136 -7.16 -16.25 -5.40
CA PHE A 136 -6.67 -16.70 -4.09
C PHE A 136 -7.33 -15.93 -2.94
N ASN A 137 -7.32 -14.58 -3.00
CA ASN A 137 -7.91 -13.74 -1.96
C ASN A 137 -9.41 -14.00 -1.79
N ARG A 138 -10.16 -14.16 -2.89
CA ARG A 138 -11.59 -14.50 -2.84
C ARG A 138 -11.81 -15.84 -2.15
N ALA A 139 -11.12 -16.88 -2.59
CA ALA A 139 -11.24 -18.22 -2.00
C ALA A 139 -10.92 -18.22 -0.49
N LEU A 140 -9.87 -17.50 -0.07
CA LEU A 140 -9.52 -17.36 1.34
C LEU A 140 -10.60 -16.64 2.15
N LEU A 141 -11.11 -15.51 1.65
CA LEU A 141 -12.15 -14.74 2.34
C LEU A 141 -13.46 -15.52 2.45
N ASP A 142 -13.82 -16.27 1.42
CA ASP A 142 -15.01 -17.12 1.43
C ASP A 142 -14.89 -18.24 2.47
N ALA A 143 -13.72 -18.88 2.55
CA ALA A 143 -13.43 -19.88 3.58
C ALA A 143 -13.54 -19.28 4.99
N LEU A 144 -12.91 -18.13 5.24
CA LEU A 144 -12.94 -17.47 6.56
C LEU A 144 -14.35 -17.05 6.99
N ARG A 145 -15.21 -16.66 6.04
CA ARG A 145 -16.61 -16.29 6.32
C ARG A 145 -17.51 -17.50 6.54
N SER A 146 -17.13 -18.66 6.01
CA SER A 146 -17.90 -19.90 6.14
C SER A 146 -17.77 -20.54 7.53
N GLU A 147 -16.69 -20.28 8.26
CA GLU A 147 -16.50 -20.71 9.65
C GLU A 147 -17.16 -19.75 10.65
N GLY A 148 -18.49 -19.68 10.65
CA GLY A 148 -19.28 -18.78 11.53
C GLY A 148 -18.86 -18.79 13.02
N PRO A 149 -19.28 -17.79 13.82
CA PRO A 149 -18.78 -17.60 15.17
C PRO A 149 -18.95 -18.88 16.01
N MET A 150 -17.84 -19.37 16.57
CA MET A 150 -17.81 -20.49 17.52
C MET A 150 -18.89 -20.26 18.58
N THR A 151 -19.98 -21.00 18.51
CA THR A 151 -20.98 -21.04 19.55
C THR A 151 -20.30 -21.59 20.79
N THR A 152 -20.12 -20.74 21.79
CA THR A 152 -19.79 -21.19 23.14
C THR A 152 -20.99 -21.99 23.62
N GLU A 153 -20.90 -23.32 23.56
CA GLU A 153 -21.79 -24.18 24.31
C GLU A 153 -21.57 -23.90 25.80
N ALA A 154 -22.44 -23.07 26.36
CA ALA A 154 -22.58 -22.93 27.80
C ALA A 154 -22.97 -24.29 28.36
N GLY A 155 -22.11 -24.84 29.22
CA GLY A 155 -22.30 -26.11 29.88
C GLY A 155 -23.68 -26.22 30.52
N LYS A 156 -24.39 -27.29 30.15
CA LYS A 156 -25.41 -27.92 30.99
C LYS A 156 -24.93 -29.33 31.29
N ASN A 157 -24.44 -29.52 32.51
CA ASN A 157 -24.93 -30.49 33.50
C ASN A 157 -23.94 -30.60 34.66
#